data_AF-A0A6L7XMH2-F1
#
_entry.id   AF-A0A6L7XMH2-F1
#
_cell.length_a   1.000
_cell.length_b   1.000
_cell.length_c   1.000
_cell.angle_alpha   90.00
_cell.angle_beta   90.00
_cell.angle_gamma   90.00
#
_symmetry.space_group_name_H-M   'P 1'
#
loop_
_entity.id
_entity.type
_entity.pdbx_description
1 polymer ?
#
loop_
_entity_poly.entity_id
_entity_poly.type
_entity_poly.pdbx_seq_one_letter_code
_entity_poly.pdbx_strand_id
1 'polypeptide(L)'
;MDIPRLCLTLQALALAALLTFAGGAHVYAEGSEEDQPAPLPSVAETIDEARLLLAIGHFDEVLPVLRAHLEAGSSDTDLFFLLGLAAAGKVQSVQVPAPERQALLDEAVAAFGAVLDARPDYVRARIELATTFFLMEDDQTARRHFELALAEQLPSWVAEHIRLFLAKMDDRRR
;
A
#
# COMPACT_ATOMS: atom_id res chain seq x y z
N MET A 1 -0.10 38.01 -45.17
CA MET A 1 1.12 37.20 -45.31
C MET A 1 1.06 36.07 -44.28
N ASP A 2 0.06 35.19 -44.33
CA ASP A 2 -0.25 34.17 -45.35
C ASP A 2 0.74 33.00 -45.36
N ILE A 3 0.17 31.87 -44.93
CA ILE A 3 0.70 30.50 -44.92
C ILE A 3 0.81 30.00 -46.38
N PRO A 4 1.47 28.85 -46.65
CA PRO A 4 0.61 27.68 -46.80
C PRO A 4 1.14 26.36 -46.23
N ARG A 5 0.16 25.58 -45.80
CA ARG A 5 0.16 24.14 -45.50
C ARG A 5 0.29 23.32 -46.79
N LEU A 6 1.06 22.24 -46.77
CA LEU A 6 0.90 21.04 -47.64
C LEU A 6 1.37 19.83 -46.79
N CYS A 7 0.54 18.88 -46.35
CA CYS A 7 -0.27 17.87 -47.07
C CYS A 7 0.55 16.61 -47.43
N LEU A 8 -0.09 15.43 -47.31
CA LEU A 8 0.32 14.02 -47.57
C LEU A 8 0.60 13.19 -46.31
N THR A 9 -0.32 12.44 -45.69
CA THR A 9 -1.11 11.24 -46.11
C THR A 9 -0.31 10.07 -46.67
N LEU A 10 -0.30 8.93 -45.97
CA LEU A 10 -0.28 7.52 -46.46
C LEU A 10 0.01 6.61 -45.24
N GLN A 11 -0.94 5.95 -44.58
CA GLN A 11 -1.83 4.87 -45.03
C GLN A 11 -1.05 3.57 -45.34
N ALA A 12 -1.15 2.58 -44.46
CA ALA A 12 -0.96 1.17 -44.78
C ALA A 12 -1.82 0.30 -43.87
N LEU A 13 -3.00 -0.03 -44.40
CA LEU A 13 -3.85 -1.13 -43.98
C LEU A 13 -3.12 -2.47 -44.22
N ALA A 14 -3.25 -3.42 -43.29
CA ALA A 14 -3.03 -4.84 -43.58
C ALA A 14 -4.37 -5.57 -43.47
N LEU A 15 -4.89 -5.98 -44.63
CA LEU A 15 -6.13 -6.71 -44.80
C LEU A 15 -5.81 -8.22 -44.98
N ALA A 16 -6.60 -9.02 -44.28
CA ALA A 16 -6.98 -10.44 -44.46
C ALA A 16 -6.35 -11.31 -45.56
N ALA A 17 -6.08 -12.59 -45.22
CA ALA A 17 -6.55 -13.74 -46.01
C ALA A 17 -6.50 -15.05 -45.20
N LEU A 18 -7.46 -15.91 -45.51
CA LEU A 18 -7.92 -17.13 -44.84
C LEU A 18 -7.54 -18.37 -45.68
N LEU A 19 -7.47 -19.54 -45.01
CA LEU A 19 -7.58 -20.95 -45.51
C LEU A 19 -6.29 -21.55 -46.13
N THR A 20 -5.87 -22.81 -45.89
CA THR A 20 -6.62 -24.08 -45.78
C THR A 20 -5.76 -25.24 -45.23
N PHE A 21 -6.38 -26.13 -44.44
CA PHE A 21 -6.40 -27.62 -44.53
C PHE A 21 -5.22 -28.55 -44.12
N ALA A 22 -5.50 -29.29 -43.04
CA ALA A 22 -5.34 -30.74 -42.78
C ALA A 22 -3.99 -31.42 -42.45
N GLY A 23 -4.08 -32.29 -41.44
CA GLY A 23 -3.08 -33.24 -40.94
C GLY A 23 -2.68 -32.85 -39.52
N GLY A 24 -2.93 -33.60 -38.46
CA GLY A 24 -3.21 -35.02 -38.25
C GLY A 24 -2.56 -35.39 -36.91
N ALA A 25 -3.14 -36.37 -36.22
CA ALA A 25 -2.64 -37.03 -35.01
C ALA A 25 -2.86 -36.32 -33.65
N HIS A 26 -3.77 -36.93 -32.89
CA HIS A 26 -3.83 -36.99 -31.44
C HIS A 26 -2.44 -36.97 -30.77
N VAL A 27 -2.22 -35.99 -29.87
CA VAL A 27 -1.28 -36.12 -28.77
C VAL A 27 -1.96 -35.51 -27.53
N TYR A 28 -2.23 -36.40 -26.57
CA TYR A 28 -2.49 -36.22 -25.15
C TYR A 28 -3.15 -34.93 -24.68
N ALA A 29 -4.42 -35.07 -24.30
CA ALA A 29 -5.00 -34.32 -23.20
C ALA A 29 -4.30 -34.74 -21.90
N GLU A 30 -3.21 -34.07 -21.56
CA GLU A 30 -2.85 -33.88 -20.16
C GLU A 30 -3.72 -32.73 -19.68
N GLY A 31 -4.67 -33.05 -18.80
CA GLY A 31 -5.35 -32.04 -18.02
C GLY A 31 -4.27 -31.24 -17.32
N SER A 32 -4.16 -29.97 -17.70
CA SER A 32 -3.58 -28.93 -16.87
C SER A 32 -4.37 -28.95 -15.57
N GLU A 33 -3.91 -29.76 -14.60
CA GLU A 33 -4.18 -29.51 -13.19
C GLU A 33 -3.86 -28.04 -13.00
N GLU A 34 -4.92 -27.34 -12.66
CA GLU A 34 -5.04 -25.92 -12.73
C GLU A 34 -3.85 -25.26 -12.03
N ASP A 35 -3.36 -24.19 -12.65
CA ASP A 35 -2.59 -23.12 -12.04
C ASP A 35 -3.46 -22.44 -10.97
N GLN A 36 -3.96 -23.23 -10.01
CA GLN A 36 -4.60 -22.72 -8.81
C GLN A 36 -3.47 -22.12 -7.99
N PRO A 37 -3.48 -20.79 -7.76
CA PRO A 37 -2.50 -20.19 -6.88
C PRO A 37 -2.55 -20.95 -5.55
N ALA A 38 -1.36 -21.28 -5.03
CA ALA A 38 -1.25 -21.98 -3.75
C ALA A 38 -2.19 -21.33 -2.73
N PRO A 39 -2.92 -22.13 -1.92
CA PRO A 39 -3.82 -21.57 -0.92
C PRO A 39 -3.05 -20.61 -0.02
N LEU A 40 -3.66 -19.47 0.28
CA LEU A 40 -3.04 -18.47 1.16
C LEU A 40 -2.65 -19.14 2.50
N PRO A 41 -1.51 -18.76 3.10
CA PRO A 41 -1.16 -19.20 4.44
C PRO A 41 -2.28 -18.87 5.43
N SER A 42 -2.29 -19.49 6.60
CA SER A 42 -3.25 -19.08 7.62
C SER A 42 -2.99 -17.63 8.08
N VAL A 43 -4.03 -16.94 8.57
CA VAL A 43 -3.86 -15.57 9.10
C VAL A 43 -2.78 -15.49 10.18
N ALA A 44 -2.68 -16.51 11.03
CA ALA A 44 -1.67 -16.56 12.09
C ALA A 44 -0.24 -16.67 11.52
N GLU A 45 -0.02 -17.55 10.54
CA GLU A 45 1.28 -17.68 9.87
C GLU A 45 1.66 -16.39 9.13
N THR A 46 0.70 -15.80 8.41
CA THR A 46 0.90 -14.52 7.72
C THR A 46 1.28 -13.40 8.68
N ILE A 47 0.67 -13.32 9.86
CA ILE A 47 1.00 -12.29 10.86
C ILE A 47 2.45 -12.43 11.32
N ASP A 48 2.91 -13.64 11.61
CA ASP A 48 4.26 -13.88 12.10
C ASP A 48 5.31 -13.62 11.01
N GLU A 49 5.05 -14.06 9.78
CA GLU A 49 5.90 -13.77 8.63
C GLU A 49 5.95 -12.28 8.31
N ALA A 50 4.80 -11.60 8.32
CA ALA A 50 4.73 -10.17 8.06
C ALA A 50 5.53 -9.35 9.07
N ARG A 51 5.49 -9.73 10.36
CA ARG A 51 6.33 -9.08 11.39
C ARG A 51 7.81 -9.23 11.08
N LEU A 52 8.25 -10.41 10.62
CA LEU A 52 9.64 -10.64 10.24
C LEU A 52 10.03 -9.80 9.02
N LEU A 53 9.24 -9.83 7.95
CA LEU A 53 9.49 -9.08 6.73
C LEU A 53 9.53 -7.57 6.98
N LEU A 54 8.64 -7.05 7.84
CA LEU A 54 8.65 -5.65 8.26
C LEU A 54 9.92 -5.27 9.03
N ALA A 55 10.40 -6.14 9.92
CA ALA A 55 11.61 -5.89 10.70
C ALA A 55 12.86 -5.77 9.84
N ILE A 56 12.90 -6.48 8.70
CA ILE A 56 14.01 -6.42 7.73
C ILE A 56 13.75 -5.43 6.57
N GLY A 57 12.60 -4.76 6.54
CA GLY A 57 12.26 -3.76 5.53
C GLY A 57 11.84 -4.33 4.17
N HIS A 58 11.43 -5.60 4.10
CA HIS A 58 11.00 -6.26 2.87
C HIS A 58 9.53 -5.93 2.54
N PHE A 59 9.28 -4.65 2.23
CA PHE A 59 7.92 -4.15 2.03
C PHE A 59 7.23 -4.70 0.77
N ASP A 60 7.99 -4.92 -0.31
CA ASP A 60 7.45 -5.43 -1.58
C ASP A 60 6.99 -6.90 -1.47
N GLU A 61 7.56 -7.67 -0.54
CA GLU A 61 7.16 -9.05 -0.27
C GLU A 61 5.93 -9.11 0.65
N VAL A 62 5.87 -8.28 1.69
CA VAL A 62 4.81 -8.38 2.71
C VAL A 62 3.49 -7.74 2.28
N LEU A 63 3.53 -6.62 1.53
CA LEU A 63 2.34 -5.90 1.11
C LEU A 63 1.33 -6.76 0.32
N PRO A 64 1.71 -7.51 -0.73
CA PRO A 64 0.74 -8.32 -1.47
C PRO A 64 0.10 -9.41 -0.61
N VAL A 65 0.85 -10.01 0.31
CA VAL A 65 0.32 -11.07 1.20
C VAL A 65 -0.73 -10.49 2.16
N LEU A 66 -0.43 -9.35 2.79
CA LEU A 66 -1.38 -8.68 3.68
C LEU A 66 -2.65 -8.23 2.95
N ARG A 67 -2.51 -7.66 1.74
CA ARG A 67 -3.64 -7.26 0.90
C ARG A 67 -4.51 -8.45 0.52
N ALA A 68 -3.92 -9.56 0.09
CA ALA A 68 -4.65 -10.75 -0.32
C ALA A 68 -5.56 -11.30 0.80
N HIS A 69 -5.10 -11.27 2.06
CA HIS A 69 -5.94 -11.68 3.19
C HIS A 69 -7.13 -10.75 3.42
N LEU A 70 -6.94 -9.44 3.31
CA LEU A 70 -7.99 -8.45 3.51
C LEU A 70 -8.98 -8.47 2.34
N GLU A 71 -8.50 -8.66 1.11
CA GLU A 71 -9.32 -8.88 -0.08
C GLU A 71 -10.14 -10.18 -0.01
N ALA A 72 -9.57 -11.24 0.60
CA ALA A 72 -10.26 -12.49 0.89
C ALA A 72 -11.31 -12.35 2.02
N GLY A 73 -11.47 -11.15 2.61
CA GLY A 73 -12.50 -10.85 3.59
C GLY A 73 -12.07 -11.01 5.05
N SER A 74 -10.77 -11.17 5.32
CA SER A 74 -10.29 -11.13 6.70
C SER A 74 -10.57 -9.76 7.32
N SER A 75 -11.16 -9.76 8.51
CA SER A 75 -11.38 -8.57 9.33
C SER A 75 -10.41 -8.48 10.51
N ASP A 76 -9.32 -9.25 10.46
CA ASP A 76 -8.33 -9.30 11.53
C ASP A 76 -7.63 -7.94 11.71
N THR A 77 -7.73 -7.39 12.92
CA THR A 77 -7.21 -6.06 13.24
C THR A 77 -5.69 -5.99 13.16
N ASP A 78 -4.98 -7.10 13.42
CA ASP A 78 -3.53 -7.12 13.34
C ASP A 78 -3.06 -7.10 11.89
N LEU A 79 -3.80 -7.71 10.94
CA LEU A 79 -3.51 -7.56 9.51
C LEU A 79 -3.63 -6.12 9.04
N PHE A 80 -4.69 -5.40 9.45
CA PHE A 80 -4.80 -3.97 9.15
C PHE A 80 -3.66 -3.17 9.76
N PHE A 81 -3.28 -3.45 11.01
CA PHE A 81 -2.16 -2.76 11.63
C PHE A 81 -0.83 -3.00 10.89
N LEU A 82 -0.56 -4.25 10.49
CA LEU A 82 0.63 -4.61 9.73
C LEU A 82 0.62 -4.02 8.32
N LEU A 83 -0.54 -3.95 7.66
CA LEU A 83 -0.68 -3.30 6.35
C LEU A 83 -0.32 -1.81 6.44
N GLY A 84 -0.84 -1.12 7.46
CA GLY A 84 -0.50 0.28 7.67
C GLY A 84 0.99 0.51 7.92
N LEU A 85 1.62 -0.34 8.73
CA LEU A 85 3.07 -0.30 8.96
C LEU A 85 3.87 -0.57 7.68
N ALA A 86 3.45 -1.56 6.88
CA ALA A 86 4.10 -1.91 5.63
C ALA A 86 4.06 -0.76 4.62
N ALA A 87 2.87 -0.17 4.43
CA ALA A 87 2.66 0.88 3.45
C ALA A 87 3.38 2.18 3.85
N ALA A 88 3.27 2.60 5.10
CA ALA A 88 3.99 3.78 5.61
C ALA A 88 5.52 3.53 5.67
N GLY A 89 5.95 2.32 5.98
CA GLY A 89 7.36 1.92 6.02
C GLY A 89 8.02 1.93 4.64
N LYS A 90 7.30 1.46 3.60
CA LYS A 90 7.78 1.53 2.21
C LYS A 90 8.06 2.97 1.78
N VAL A 91 7.15 3.90 2.08
CA VAL A 91 7.31 5.33 1.77
C VAL A 91 8.54 5.95 2.44
N GLN A 92 8.90 5.49 3.65
CA GLN A 92 10.03 6.04 4.41
C GLN A 92 11.38 5.41 4.06
N SER A 93 11.40 4.19 3.54
CA SER A 93 12.62 3.41 3.31
C SER A 93 13.22 3.58 1.93
N VAL A 94 12.40 3.81 0.91
CA VAL A 94 12.84 3.91 -0.49
C VAL A 94 12.22 5.12 -1.17
N GLN A 95 12.85 5.61 -2.24
CA GLN A 95 12.28 6.65 -3.07
C GLN A 95 11.11 6.08 -3.89
N VAL A 96 9.89 6.29 -3.40
CA VAL A 96 8.66 5.92 -4.09
C VAL A 96 8.19 7.07 -5.00
N PRO A 97 7.83 6.84 -6.27
CA PRO A 97 7.25 7.86 -7.14
C PRO A 97 6.00 8.50 -6.52
N ALA A 98 5.79 9.80 -6.76
CA ALA A 98 4.68 10.56 -6.15
C ALA A 98 3.29 9.88 -6.21
N PRO A 99 2.81 9.29 -7.33
CA PRO A 99 1.49 8.66 -7.37
C PRO A 99 1.42 7.38 -6.51
N GLU A 100 2.45 6.53 -6.56
CA GLU A 100 2.51 5.31 -5.73
C GLU A 100 2.67 5.67 -4.25
N ARG A 101 3.45 6.71 -3.96
CA ARG A 101 3.63 7.24 -2.61
C ARG A 101 2.30 7.68 -2.01
N GLN A 102 1.50 8.42 -2.77
CA GLN A 102 0.19 8.86 -2.30
C GLN A 102 -0.73 7.67 -2.04
N ALA A 103 -0.79 6.69 -2.95
CA ALA A 103 -1.59 5.49 -2.78
C ALA A 103 -1.21 4.68 -1.53
N LEU A 104 0.08 4.54 -1.24
CA LEU A 104 0.57 3.87 -0.02
C LEU A 104 0.22 4.65 1.25
N LEU A 105 0.27 5.98 1.23
CA LEU A 105 -0.13 6.79 2.37
C LEU A 105 -1.64 6.72 2.62
N ASP A 106 -2.45 6.75 1.56
CA ASP A 106 -3.90 6.58 1.66
C ASP A 106 -4.26 5.18 2.20
N GLU A 107 -3.56 4.14 1.75
CA GLU A 107 -3.69 2.77 2.26
C GLU A 107 -3.32 2.70 3.75
N ALA A 108 -2.23 3.34 4.17
CA ALA A 108 -1.84 3.38 5.57
C ALA A 108 -2.86 4.12 6.44
N VAL A 109 -3.42 5.24 5.97
CA VAL A 109 -4.51 5.96 6.66
C VAL A 109 -5.72 5.06 6.84
N ALA A 110 -6.17 4.38 5.77
CA ALA A 110 -7.31 3.49 5.82
C ALA A 110 -7.08 2.33 6.79
N ALA A 111 -5.91 1.71 6.74
CA ALA A 111 -5.57 0.56 7.56
C ALA A 111 -5.47 0.94 9.05
N PHE A 112 -4.78 2.03 9.42
CA PHE A 112 -4.77 2.49 10.81
C PHE A 112 -6.12 3.02 11.28
N GLY A 113 -6.92 3.61 10.39
CA GLY A 113 -8.32 3.98 10.65
C GLY A 113 -9.15 2.77 11.06
N ALA A 114 -9.11 1.69 10.27
CA ALA A 114 -9.82 0.45 10.59
C ALA A 114 -9.40 -0.15 11.94
N VAL A 115 -8.11 -0.04 12.28
CA VAL A 115 -7.61 -0.45 13.60
C VAL A 115 -8.22 0.38 14.72
N LEU A 116 -8.33 1.71 14.56
CA LEU A 116 -8.91 2.60 15.55
C LEU A 116 -10.45 2.50 15.62
N ASP A 117 -11.12 2.13 14.54
CA ASP A 117 -12.55 1.83 14.55
C ASP A 117 -12.85 0.59 15.40
N ALA A 118 -11.98 -0.44 15.32
CA ALA A 118 -12.08 -1.65 16.13
C ALA A 118 -11.58 -1.45 17.58
N ARG A 119 -10.50 -0.69 17.76
CA ARG A 119 -9.83 -0.43 19.05
C ARG A 119 -9.52 1.07 19.21
N PRO A 120 -10.49 1.89 19.64
CA PRO A 120 -10.31 3.35 19.74
C PRO A 120 -9.21 3.78 20.72
N ASP A 121 -8.91 2.96 21.72
CA ASP A 121 -7.88 3.16 22.74
C ASP A 121 -6.49 2.68 22.30
N TYR A 122 -6.33 2.14 21.09
CA TYR A 122 -5.04 1.63 20.64
C TYR A 122 -4.09 2.76 20.24
N VAL A 123 -3.42 3.32 21.25
CA VAL A 123 -2.57 4.52 21.14
C VAL A 123 -1.47 4.35 20.10
N ARG A 124 -0.92 3.14 19.92
CA ARG A 124 0.11 2.90 18.90
C ARG A 124 -0.42 3.18 17.49
N ALA A 125 -1.60 2.68 17.12
CA ALA A 125 -2.21 2.96 15.82
C ALA A 125 -2.52 4.45 15.63
N ARG A 126 -2.88 5.15 16.71
CA ARG A 126 -3.10 6.61 16.68
C ARG A 126 -1.81 7.38 16.37
N ILE A 127 -0.68 6.96 16.94
CA ILE A 127 0.63 7.56 16.67
C ILE A 127 1.08 7.30 15.23
N GLU A 128 0.88 6.08 14.73
CA GLU A 128 1.23 5.75 13.34
C GLU A 128 0.34 6.51 12.35
N LEU A 129 -0.96 6.62 12.60
CA LEU A 129 -1.87 7.42 11.80
C LEU A 129 -1.44 8.90 11.77
N ALA A 130 -1.06 9.46 12.91
CA ALA A 130 -0.53 10.83 12.99
C ALA A 130 0.76 10.99 12.16
N THR A 131 1.65 9.99 12.20
CA THR A 131 2.89 9.96 11.42
C THR A 131 2.59 9.88 9.93
N THR A 132 1.61 9.09 9.51
CA THR A 132 1.17 9.00 8.12
C THR A 132 0.64 10.36 7.62
N PHE A 133 -0.21 11.05 8.40
CA PHE A 133 -0.66 12.40 8.03
C PHE A 133 0.49 13.41 7.97
N PHE A 134 1.48 13.30 8.86
CA PHE A 134 2.68 14.13 8.81
C PHE A 134 3.47 13.90 7.51
N LEU A 135 3.57 12.66 7.03
CA LEU A 135 4.18 12.33 5.74
C LEU A 135 3.35 12.88 4.57
N MET A 136 2.03 12.94 4.69
CA MET A 136 1.15 13.57 3.69
C MET A 136 1.22 15.11 3.69
N GLU A 137 1.99 15.72 4.60
CA GLU A 137 2.04 17.16 4.84
C GLU A 137 0.69 17.75 5.33
N ASP A 138 -0.22 16.91 5.83
CA ASP A 138 -1.44 17.33 6.52
C ASP A 138 -1.15 17.57 8.01
N ASP A 139 -0.48 18.68 8.28
CA ASP A 139 -0.02 19.06 9.62
C ASP A 139 -1.16 19.29 10.60
N GLN A 140 -2.32 19.73 10.11
CA GLN A 140 -3.48 19.97 10.94
C GLN A 140 -4.02 18.64 11.49
N THR A 141 -4.21 17.65 10.61
CA THR A 141 -4.72 16.34 11.01
C THR A 141 -3.67 15.59 11.84
N ALA A 142 -2.41 15.60 11.42
CA ALA A 142 -1.30 14.98 12.16
C ALA A 142 -1.21 15.51 13.60
N ARG A 143 -1.21 16.83 13.78
CA ARG A 143 -1.20 17.49 15.09
C ARG A 143 -2.33 17.00 15.99
N ARG A 144 -3.56 16.97 15.49
CA ARG A 144 -4.72 16.52 16.27
C ARG A 144 -4.53 15.10 16.81
N HIS A 145 -4.05 14.17 15.97
CA HIS A 145 -3.83 12.79 16.41
C HIS A 145 -2.65 12.66 17.38
N PHE A 146 -1.58 13.42 17.20
CA PHE A 146 -0.47 13.46 18.15
C PHE A 146 -0.86 14.04 19.50
N GLU A 147 -1.64 15.12 19.53
CA GLU A 147 -2.14 15.72 20.76
C GLU A 147 -3.08 14.77 21.52
N LEU A 148 -3.94 14.04 20.81
CA LEU A 148 -4.76 12.97 21.39
C LEU A 148 -3.89 11.84 21.96
N ALA A 149 -2.82 11.43 21.28
CA ALA A 149 -1.90 10.40 21.80
C ALA A 149 -1.14 10.88 23.05
N LEU A 150 -0.75 12.16 23.11
CA LEU A 150 -0.07 12.75 24.28
C LEU A 150 -0.97 12.92 25.52
N ALA A 151 -2.28 12.85 25.36
CA ALA A 151 -3.23 12.84 26.48
C ALA A 151 -3.20 11.50 27.25
N GLU A 152 -2.61 10.46 26.66
CA GLU A 152 -2.49 9.13 27.26
C GLU A 152 -1.20 8.96 28.06
N GLN A 153 -1.13 7.91 28.89
CA GLN A 153 0.09 7.58 29.64
C GLN A 153 1.12 6.91 28.72
N LEU A 154 2.03 7.71 28.17
CA LEU A 154 3.12 7.26 27.30
C LEU A 154 4.47 7.16 28.04
N PRO A 155 5.34 6.22 27.65
CA PRO A 155 6.76 6.28 28.00
C PRO A 155 7.36 7.62 27.53
N SER A 156 8.27 8.20 28.32
CA SER A 156 8.85 9.52 28.05
C SER A 156 9.47 9.63 26.65
N TRP A 157 10.21 8.60 26.23
CA TRP A 157 10.85 8.56 24.90
C TRP A 157 9.85 8.60 23.74
N VAL A 158 8.64 8.04 23.91
CA VAL A 158 7.56 8.12 22.90
C VAL A 158 7.01 9.55 22.86
N ALA A 159 6.74 10.14 24.03
CA ALA A 159 6.24 11.50 24.11
C ALA A 159 7.25 12.53 23.55
N GLU A 160 8.54 12.32 23.79
CA GLU A 160 9.62 13.11 23.19
C GLU A 160 9.63 12.97 21.67
N HIS A 161 9.54 11.75 21.14
CA HIS A 161 9.47 11.53 19.70
C HIS A 161 8.27 12.25 19.05
N ILE A 162 7.10 12.19 19.67
CA ILE A 162 5.91 12.94 19.21
C ILE A 162 6.18 14.45 19.19
N ARG A 163 6.80 15.00 20.24
CA ARG A 163 7.12 16.43 20.31
C ARG A 163 8.07 16.87 19.19
N LEU A 164 8.95 16.00 18.70
CA LEU A 164 9.79 16.30 17.53
C LEU A 164 8.95 16.49 16.25
N PHE A 165 7.90 15.69 16.04
CA PHE A 165 6.97 15.91 14.93
C PHE A 165 6.21 17.23 15.09
N LEU A 166 5.69 17.52 16.28
CA LEU A 166 5.00 18.78 16.56
C LEU A 166 5.87 20.01 16.26
N ALA A 167 7.13 19.98 16.70
CA ALA A 167 8.09 21.05 16.44
C ALA A 167 8.35 21.24 14.92
N LYS A 168 8.53 20.15 14.16
CA LYS A 168 8.70 20.22 12.71
C LYS A 168 7.49 20.83 12.00
N MET A 169 6.28 20.52 12.46
CA MET A 169 5.05 21.13 11.92
C MET A 169 4.96 22.62 12.26
N ASP A 170 5.42 23.02 13.45
CA ASP A 170 5.51 24.44 13.81
C ASP A 170 6.49 25.21 12.92
N ASP A 171 7.62 24.59 12.58
CA ASP A 171 8.61 25.16 11.67
C ASP A 171 8.04 25.39 10.26
N ARG A 172 7.23 24.46 9.73
CA ARG A 172 6.59 24.60 8.40
C ARG A 172 5.59 25.75 8.30
N ARG A 173 5.05 26.22 9.42
CA ARG A 173 4.03 27.30 9.46
C ARG A 173 4.61 28.71 9.61
N ARG A 174 5.90 28.84 9.90
CA ARG A 174 6.58 30.13 10.12
C ARG A 174 7.11 30.71 8.82
#